data_AF-A0A4V0WMY2-F1
#
_entry.id   AF-A0A4V0WMY2-F1
#
_cell.length_a   1.000
_cell.length_b   1.000
_cell.length_c   1.000
_cell.angle_alpha   90.00
_cell.angle_beta   90.00
_cell.angle_gamma   90.00
#
_symmetry.space_group_name_H-M   'P 1'
#
loop_
_entity.id
_entity.type
_entity.pdbx_description
1 polymer ?
#
loop_
_entity_poly.entity_id
_entity_poly.type
_entity_poly.pdbx_seq_one_letter_code
_entity_poly.pdbx_strand_id
1 'polypeptide(L)'
;MATGNVNLNAVTDSQSSYTRTVEHGFLNRTTTTSSESSTDQVGSTVAANDNVTMVSGRDMSVAGTVAGGGNVTLQAGGTFTENALKDTAQSAYSQEKSGLFVGTSGAGFEVGFGKSRQTANDSSTTWTSSEIGSTGGDVTVAAGGPVTINVSGLEAAKDLNVSGSSVSFNALSNVAKDSQTSDSSFIGLKAGLSD
;
A
#
# COMPACT_ATOMS: atom_id res chain seq x y z
N MET A 1 -19.87 -13.66 -25.57
CA MET A 1 -19.24 -14.64 -24.65
C MET A 1 -17.81 -14.83 -25.10
N ALA A 2 -16.83 -14.68 -24.19
CA ALA A 2 -15.43 -14.95 -24.51
C ALA A 2 -15.19 -16.46 -24.49
N THR A 3 -14.47 -17.01 -25.47
CA THR A 3 -14.06 -18.43 -25.45
C THR A 3 -12.87 -18.67 -24.51
N GLY A 4 -12.12 -17.62 -24.19
CA GLY A 4 -11.00 -17.62 -23.26
C GLY A 4 -11.33 -16.94 -21.93
N ASN A 5 -10.31 -16.33 -21.32
CA ASN A 5 -10.44 -15.64 -20.03
C ASN A 5 -11.05 -14.25 -20.20
N VAL A 6 -11.67 -13.73 -19.15
CA VAL A 6 -12.04 -12.31 -19.03
C VAL A 6 -11.27 -11.73 -17.84
N ASN A 7 -10.47 -10.70 -18.09
CA ASN A 7 -9.65 -10.07 -17.05
C ASN A 7 -9.93 -8.56 -17.03
N LEU A 8 -10.49 -8.08 -15.93
CA LEU A 8 -10.56 -6.66 -15.59
C LEU A 8 -9.40 -6.37 -14.63
N ASN A 9 -8.29 -5.84 -15.17
CA ASN A 9 -7.06 -5.65 -14.41
C ASN A 9 -7.00 -4.26 -13.76
N ALA A 10 -6.12 -4.13 -12.78
CA ALA A 10 -5.69 -2.84 -12.28
C ALA A 10 -4.44 -2.35 -13.02
N VAL A 11 -4.29 -1.04 -13.13
CA VAL A 11 -3.05 -0.37 -13.55
C VAL A 11 -2.37 0.16 -12.29
N THR A 12 -1.04 0.06 -12.23
CA THR A 12 -0.26 0.62 -11.14
C THR A 12 0.33 1.96 -11.56
N ASP A 13 -0.06 3.02 -10.88
CA ASP A 13 0.64 4.30 -10.92
C ASP A 13 1.80 4.28 -9.92
N SER A 14 2.88 5.00 -10.19
CA SER A 14 4.07 5.01 -9.35
C SER A 14 4.70 6.38 -9.31
N GLN A 15 5.02 6.83 -8.11
CA GLN A 15 5.63 8.14 -7.89
C GLN A 15 6.82 8.00 -6.94
N SER A 16 7.85 8.82 -7.14
CA SER A 16 9.00 8.85 -6.24
C SER A 16 9.64 10.22 -6.21
N SER A 17 10.15 10.59 -5.03
CA SER A 17 10.88 11.82 -4.79
C SER A 17 12.19 11.52 -4.06
N TYR A 18 13.18 12.37 -4.30
CA TYR A 18 14.47 12.31 -3.62
C TYR A 18 14.99 13.72 -3.40
N THR A 19 15.42 14.01 -2.18
CA THR A 19 16.01 15.29 -1.79
C THR A 19 17.27 15.08 -0.97
N ARG A 20 18.25 15.95 -1.20
CA ARG A 20 19.48 15.98 -0.41
C ARG A 20 19.93 17.41 -0.19
N THR A 21 19.97 17.82 1.07
CA THR A 21 20.39 19.15 1.50
C THR A 21 21.68 19.03 2.29
N VAL A 22 22.65 19.89 1.98
CA VAL A 22 23.90 19.99 2.74
C VAL A 22 24.03 21.41 3.25
N GLU A 23 24.13 21.56 4.57
CA GLU A 23 24.30 22.82 5.25
C GLU A 23 25.70 22.87 5.88
N HIS A 24 26.33 24.04 5.81
CA HIS A 24 27.65 24.31 6.34
C HIS A 24 27.59 25.45 7.36
N GLY A 25 28.31 25.28 8.46
CA GLY A 25 28.58 26.32 9.45
C GLY A 25 30.08 26.39 9.78
N PHE A 26 30.46 27.33 10.65
CA PHE A 26 31.85 27.43 11.12
C PHE A 26 32.21 26.17 11.94
N LEU A 27 32.95 25.23 11.32
CA LEU A 27 33.36 23.92 11.87
C LEU A 27 32.24 22.84 11.94
N ASN A 28 31.07 23.08 11.35
CA ASN A 28 29.92 22.17 11.40
C ASN A 28 29.37 21.87 10.00
N ARG A 29 28.85 20.66 9.82
CA ARG A 29 28.19 20.20 8.59
C ARG A 29 26.98 19.35 8.92
N THR A 30 25.85 19.66 8.31
CA THR A 30 24.62 18.86 8.36
C THR A 30 24.29 18.37 6.97
N THR A 31 23.98 17.09 6.81
CA THR A 31 23.50 16.49 5.56
C THR A 31 22.17 15.81 5.82
N THR A 32 21.12 16.31 5.19
CA THR A 32 19.77 15.74 5.29
C THR A 32 19.41 15.11 3.96
N THR A 33 19.01 13.85 3.98
CA THR A 33 18.54 13.09 2.82
C THR A 33 17.13 12.61 3.11
N SER A 34 16.21 12.79 2.17
CA SER A 34 14.85 12.25 2.26
C SER A 34 14.48 11.63 0.91
N SER A 35 13.82 10.49 0.94
CA SER A 35 13.27 9.82 -0.24
C SER A 35 11.90 9.27 0.06
N GLU A 36 11.00 9.38 -0.90
CA GLU A 36 9.67 8.80 -0.81
C GLU A 36 9.35 8.07 -2.11
N SER A 37 8.54 7.02 -2.01
CA SER A 37 8.00 6.31 -3.16
C SER A 37 6.64 5.74 -2.82
N SER A 38 5.70 5.83 -3.74
CA SER A 38 4.39 5.19 -3.62
C SER A 38 3.99 4.50 -4.91
N THR A 39 3.11 3.52 -4.78
CA THR A 39 2.42 2.89 -5.88
C THR A 39 0.94 2.81 -5.56
N ASP A 40 0.08 3.24 -6.48
CA ASP A 40 -1.36 3.17 -6.32
C ASP A 40 -1.95 2.28 -7.42
N GLN A 41 -2.82 1.34 -7.05
CA GLN A 41 -3.52 0.50 -8.02
C GLN A 41 -4.90 1.05 -8.35
N VAL A 42 -5.14 1.31 -9.63
CA VAL A 42 -6.43 1.77 -10.15
C VAL A 42 -7.09 0.65 -10.93
N GLY A 43 -8.21 0.15 -10.41
CA GLY A 43 -8.99 -0.93 -11.01
C GLY A 43 -9.75 -0.53 -12.27
N SER A 44 -10.18 -1.52 -13.03
CA SER A 44 -11.09 -1.34 -14.17
C SER A 44 -12.51 -1.03 -13.69
N THR A 45 -13.26 -0.24 -14.45
CA THR A 45 -14.68 0.05 -14.16
C THR A 45 -15.57 -0.43 -15.30
N VAL A 46 -16.60 -1.22 -14.98
CA VAL A 46 -17.68 -1.63 -15.88
C VAL A 46 -19.00 -1.23 -15.24
N ALA A 47 -19.73 -0.30 -15.86
CA ALA A 47 -21.00 0.19 -15.34
C ALA A 47 -22.09 0.19 -16.41
N ALA A 48 -23.32 -0.16 -16.04
CA ALA A 48 -24.50 -0.04 -16.88
C ALA A 48 -25.72 0.43 -16.07
N ASN A 49 -26.61 1.21 -16.70
CA ASN A 49 -27.87 1.64 -16.07
C ASN A 49 -28.87 0.48 -15.91
N ASP A 50 -28.76 -0.54 -16.76
CA ASP A 50 -29.58 -1.75 -16.69
C ASP A 50 -28.68 -2.91 -16.24
N ASN A 51 -28.65 -4.00 -17.00
CA ASN A 51 -27.93 -5.21 -16.62
C ASN A 51 -26.46 -5.19 -17.05
N VAL A 52 -25.58 -5.76 -16.23
CA VAL A 52 -24.22 -6.12 -16.61
C VAL A 52 -24.12 -7.63 -16.71
N THR A 53 -23.71 -8.15 -17.86
CA THR A 53 -23.47 -9.58 -18.04
C THR A 53 -22.07 -9.81 -18.60
N MET A 54 -21.23 -10.52 -17.84
CA MET A 54 -19.91 -10.97 -18.27
C MET A 54 -19.84 -12.48 -18.26
N VAL A 55 -19.36 -13.06 -19.37
CA VAL A 55 -19.25 -14.51 -19.53
C VAL A 55 -17.88 -14.88 -20.10
N SER A 56 -17.15 -15.68 -19.33
CA SER A 56 -15.85 -16.26 -19.67
C SER A 56 -16.00 -17.75 -19.91
N GLY A 57 -15.42 -18.26 -21.00
CA GLY A 57 -15.35 -19.70 -21.30
C GLY A 57 -14.35 -20.45 -20.41
N ARG A 58 -13.45 -19.71 -19.73
CA ARG A 58 -12.48 -20.23 -18.77
C ARG A 58 -12.53 -19.37 -17.51
N ASP A 59 -11.41 -18.82 -17.08
CA ASP A 59 -11.31 -18.06 -15.83
C ASP A 59 -11.78 -16.61 -16.00
N MET A 60 -12.27 -16.03 -14.90
CA MET A 60 -12.62 -14.61 -14.80
C MET A 60 -11.87 -13.98 -13.62
N SER A 61 -11.18 -12.87 -13.88
CA SER A 61 -10.51 -12.07 -12.86
C SER A 61 -11.03 -10.64 -12.88
N VAL A 62 -11.36 -10.09 -11.71
CA VAL A 62 -11.87 -8.72 -11.55
C VAL A 62 -11.04 -7.97 -10.51
N ALA A 63 -10.51 -6.81 -10.87
CA ALA A 63 -9.91 -5.83 -9.97
C ALA A 63 -10.48 -4.46 -10.33
N GLY A 64 -11.28 -3.87 -9.43
CA GLY A 64 -12.02 -2.62 -9.64
C GLY A 64 -13.54 -2.77 -9.47
N THR A 65 -14.31 -2.01 -10.22
CA THR A 65 -15.77 -1.86 -9.99
C THR A 65 -16.59 -2.45 -11.14
N VAL A 66 -17.61 -3.23 -10.80
CA VAL A 66 -18.62 -3.74 -11.72
C VAL A 66 -20.01 -3.39 -11.17
N ALA A 67 -20.72 -2.47 -11.83
CA ALA A 67 -21.98 -1.94 -11.32
C ALA A 67 -23.13 -2.01 -12.34
N GLY A 68 -24.30 -2.48 -11.91
CA GLY A 68 -25.54 -2.48 -12.70
C GLY A 68 -26.68 -1.75 -12.00
N GLY A 69 -27.52 -1.04 -12.74
CA GLY A 69 -28.81 -0.55 -12.22
C GLY A 69 -29.88 -1.64 -12.20
N GLY A 70 -29.78 -2.61 -13.10
CA GLY A 70 -30.49 -3.89 -13.08
C GLY A 70 -29.57 -5.00 -12.55
N ASN A 71 -29.71 -6.22 -13.08
CA ASN A 71 -28.96 -7.38 -12.59
C ASN A 71 -27.49 -7.34 -13.01
N VAL A 72 -26.59 -7.80 -12.13
CA VAL A 72 -25.19 -8.09 -12.46
C VAL A 72 -25.00 -9.59 -12.49
N THR A 73 -24.46 -10.11 -13.59
CA THR A 73 -24.24 -11.55 -13.80
C THR A 73 -22.83 -11.80 -14.31
N LEU A 74 -22.01 -12.48 -13.50
CA LEU A 74 -20.63 -12.85 -13.79
C LEU A 74 -20.54 -14.38 -13.85
N GLN A 75 -20.25 -14.92 -15.04
CA GLN A 75 -20.16 -16.37 -15.27
C GLN A 75 -18.79 -16.75 -15.80
N ALA A 76 -18.10 -17.64 -15.10
CA ALA A 76 -16.83 -18.22 -15.51
C ALA A 76 -16.97 -19.73 -15.73
N GLY A 77 -16.53 -20.24 -16.89
CA GLY A 77 -16.47 -21.68 -17.13
C GLY A 77 -15.44 -22.40 -16.25
N GLY A 78 -14.38 -21.67 -15.85
CA GLY A 78 -13.34 -22.09 -14.91
C GLY A 78 -13.51 -21.42 -13.56
N THR A 79 -12.49 -20.71 -13.11
CA THR A 79 -12.45 -20.03 -11.80
C THR A 79 -12.94 -18.59 -11.87
N PHE A 80 -13.45 -18.08 -10.75
CA PHE A 80 -13.71 -16.65 -10.58
C PHE A 80 -12.84 -16.10 -9.45
N THR A 81 -12.11 -15.01 -9.71
CA THR A 81 -11.35 -14.30 -8.69
C THR A 81 -11.67 -12.82 -8.74
N GLU A 82 -12.08 -12.26 -7.62
CA GLU A 82 -12.05 -10.83 -7.39
C GLU A 82 -10.79 -10.48 -6.57
N ASN A 83 -10.10 -9.40 -6.93
CA ASN A 83 -8.90 -8.91 -6.27
C ASN A 83 -9.07 -7.47 -5.80
N ALA A 84 -8.86 -7.22 -4.51
CA ALA A 84 -8.63 -5.88 -4.00
C ALA A 84 -7.42 -5.21 -4.68
N LEU A 85 -7.47 -3.88 -4.69
CA LEU A 85 -6.41 -3.00 -5.18
C LEU A 85 -5.37 -2.82 -4.07
N LYS A 86 -4.09 -2.85 -4.44
CA LYS A 86 -2.97 -2.76 -3.52
C LYS A 86 -2.21 -1.47 -3.71
N ASP A 87 -2.19 -0.66 -2.66
CA ASP A 87 -1.41 0.55 -2.59
C ASP A 87 -0.20 0.34 -1.67
N THR A 88 0.94 0.92 -2.03
CA THR A 88 2.15 0.89 -1.21
C THR A 88 2.76 2.27 -1.08
N ALA A 89 3.31 2.58 0.08
CA ALA A 89 4.09 3.79 0.29
C ALA A 89 5.32 3.48 1.13
N GLN A 90 6.43 4.13 0.82
CA GLN A 90 7.69 4.00 1.54
C GLN A 90 8.36 5.37 1.64
N SER A 91 8.90 5.67 2.80
CA SER A 91 9.71 6.85 3.05
C SER A 91 11.03 6.43 3.70
N ALA A 92 12.08 7.20 3.45
CA ALA A 92 13.33 7.10 4.17
C ALA A 92 13.89 8.49 4.41
N TYR A 93 14.31 8.75 5.64
CA TYR A 93 14.93 9.97 6.09
C TYR A 93 16.28 9.64 6.72
N SER A 94 17.30 10.44 6.43
CA SER A 94 18.61 10.34 7.05
C SER A 94 19.18 11.73 7.28
N GLN A 95 19.52 12.05 8.53
CA GLN A 95 20.24 13.25 8.89
C GLN A 95 21.60 12.88 9.48
N GLU A 96 22.67 13.41 8.90
CA GLU A 96 24.02 13.32 9.44
C GLU A 96 24.48 14.70 9.90
N LYS A 97 24.95 14.79 11.14
CA LYS A 97 25.61 15.98 11.70
C LYS A 97 27.04 15.62 12.03
N SER A 98 27.98 16.45 11.59
CA SER A 98 29.39 16.33 11.96
C SER A 98 29.97 17.69 12.28
N GLY A 99 30.84 17.79 13.28
CA GLY A 99 31.54 19.04 13.56
C GLY A 99 31.98 19.20 14.99
N LEU A 100 32.38 20.43 15.33
CA LEU A 100 32.69 20.81 16.70
C LEU A 100 31.42 20.75 17.55
N PHE A 101 31.53 20.05 18.67
CA PHE A 101 30.51 19.93 19.70
C PHE A 101 31.05 20.55 20.99
N VAL A 102 30.26 21.44 21.57
CA VAL A 102 30.52 22.07 22.86
C VAL A 102 29.22 21.97 23.64
N GLY A 103 29.24 21.27 24.75
CA GLY A 103 28.01 21.00 25.50
C GLY A 103 28.26 20.52 26.91
N THR A 104 27.17 20.21 27.60
CA THR A 104 27.20 19.62 28.94
C THR A 104 26.70 18.19 28.88
N SER A 105 27.38 17.28 29.57
CA SER A 105 27.00 15.88 29.70
C SER A 105 26.87 15.54 31.19
N GLY A 106 25.63 15.35 31.67
CA GLY A 106 25.36 15.23 33.11
C GLY A 106 25.79 16.48 33.88
N ALA A 107 26.55 16.29 34.97
CA ALA A 107 27.15 17.37 35.77
C ALA A 107 28.52 17.87 35.21
N GLY A 108 28.86 17.51 33.97
CA GLY A 108 30.14 17.85 33.34
C GLY A 108 30.01 18.66 32.04
N PHE A 109 31.16 19.13 31.55
CA PHE A 109 31.32 19.81 30.27
C PHE A 109 32.08 18.92 29.29
N GLU A 110 31.69 18.95 28.01
CA GLU A 110 32.36 18.26 26.92
C GLU A 110 32.66 19.20 25.76
N VAL A 111 33.89 19.09 25.23
CA VAL A 111 34.33 19.78 24.03
C VAL A 111 35.08 18.81 23.15
N GLY A 112 34.70 18.73 21.88
CA GLY A 112 35.30 17.80 20.94
C GLY A 112 34.65 17.81 19.58
N PHE A 113 35.06 16.89 18.73
CA PHE A 113 34.42 16.67 17.44
C PHE A 113 33.51 15.45 17.52
N GLY A 114 32.30 15.59 17.00
CA GLY A 114 31.30 14.53 16.98
C GLY A 114 30.73 14.29 15.59
N LYS A 115 30.27 13.06 15.35
CA LYS A 115 29.36 12.70 14.28
C LYS A 115 28.11 12.07 14.88
N SER A 116 26.94 12.46 14.40
CA SER A 116 25.66 11.83 14.69
C SER A 116 24.95 11.51 13.38
N ARG A 117 24.28 10.37 13.33
CA ARG A 117 23.40 9.99 12.23
C ARG A 117 22.07 9.54 12.81
N GLN A 118 20.99 10.10 12.30
CA GLN A 118 19.63 9.66 12.58
C GLN A 118 19.01 9.18 11.28
N THR A 119 18.39 8.00 11.31
CA THR A 119 17.63 7.48 10.18
C THR A 119 16.22 7.10 10.62
N ALA A 120 15.23 7.43 9.80
CA ALA A 120 13.86 6.95 9.94
C ALA A 120 13.44 6.30 8.61
N ASN A 121 12.75 5.17 8.66
CA ASN A 121 12.22 4.51 7.48
C ASN A 121 10.80 4.07 7.79
N ASP A 122 9.85 4.43 6.94
CA ASP A 122 8.46 4.03 7.06
C ASP A 122 8.05 3.29 5.80
N SER A 123 7.22 2.26 5.95
CA SER A 123 6.65 1.54 4.81
C SER A 123 5.24 1.09 5.14
N SER A 124 4.35 1.17 4.16
CA SER A 124 2.96 0.75 4.31
C SER A 124 2.45 0.01 3.08
N THR A 125 1.48 -0.88 3.32
CA THR A 125 0.67 -1.54 2.30
C THR A 125 -0.78 -1.43 2.74
N THR A 126 -1.59 -0.89 1.85
CA THR A 126 -3.03 -0.72 2.05
C THR A 126 -3.77 -1.49 0.97
N TRP A 127 -4.89 -2.12 1.34
CA TRP A 127 -5.78 -2.79 0.41
C TRP A 127 -7.08 -2.01 0.29
N THR A 128 -7.41 -1.61 -0.92
CA THR A 128 -8.65 -0.92 -1.27
C THR A 128 -9.59 -1.92 -1.96
N SER A 129 -10.85 -1.97 -1.52
CA SER A 129 -11.79 -2.96 -2.00
C SER A 129 -12.21 -2.73 -3.45
N SER A 130 -12.31 -3.80 -4.22
CA SER A 130 -13.12 -3.82 -5.44
C SER A 130 -14.60 -3.91 -5.09
N GLU A 131 -15.47 -3.62 -6.06
CA GLU A 131 -16.91 -3.61 -5.84
C GLU A 131 -17.65 -4.29 -6.99
N ILE A 132 -18.57 -5.20 -6.65
CA ILE A 132 -19.49 -5.82 -7.62
C ILE A 132 -20.90 -5.61 -7.08
N GLY A 133 -21.64 -4.73 -7.74
CA GLY A 133 -22.85 -4.13 -7.18
C GLY A 133 -24.03 -4.09 -8.13
N SER A 134 -25.23 -4.34 -7.63
CA SER A 134 -26.49 -4.03 -8.30
C SER A 134 -27.34 -3.10 -7.44
N THR A 135 -27.75 -1.97 -8.00
CA THR A 135 -28.56 -0.96 -7.30
C THR A 135 -30.07 -1.16 -7.43
N GLY A 136 -30.54 -2.05 -8.32
CA GLY A 136 -31.97 -2.31 -8.53
C GLY A 136 -32.33 -3.78 -8.80
N GLY A 137 -31.35 -4.68 -8.81
CA GLY A 137 -31.51 -6.08 -9.15
C GLY A 137 -30.66 -7.02 -8.30
N ASP A 138 -30.43 -8.21 -8.86
CA ASP A 138 -29.65 -9.27 -8.24
C ASP A 138 -28.18 -9.17 -8.65
N VAL A 139 -27.29 -9.67 -7.80
CA VAL A 139 -25.90 -9.98 -8.17
C VAL A 139 -25.73 -11.49 -8.21
N THR A 140 -25.27 -12.02 -9.34
CA THR A 140 -24.97 -13.44 -9.51
C THR A 140 -23.52 -13.62 -9.95
N VAL A 141 -22.73 -14.34 -9.14
CA VAL A 141 -21.37 -14.77 -9.45
C VAL A 141 -21.33 -16.29 -9.51
N ALA A 142 -21.09 -16.85 -10.69
CA ALA A 142 -21.06 -18.29 -10.90
C ALA A 142 -19.78 -18.73 -11.60
N ALA A 143 -19.16 -19.79 -11.08
CA ALA A 143 -17.96 -20.40 -11.64
C ALA A 143 -18.13 -21.92 -11.76
N GLY A 144 -17.57 -22.52 -12.81
CA GLY A 144 -17.45 -23.98 -12.91
C GLY A 144 -16.46 -24.56 -11.89
N GLY A 145 -15.50 -23.74 -11.44
CA GLY A 145 -14.50 -24.04 -10.41
C GLY A 145 -14.66 -23.19 -9.15
N PRO A 146 -13.57 -22.96 -8.39
CA PRO A 146 -13.58 -22.12 -7.20
C PRO A 146 -13.92 -20.65 -7.48
N VAL A 147 -14.61 -20.02 -6.53
CA VAL A 147 -14.84 -18.58 -6.44
C VAL A 147 -14.01 -18.04 -5.28
N THR A 148 -13.14 -17.07 -5.55
CA THR A 148 -12.35 -16.35 -4.53
C THR A 148 -12.66 -14.87 -4.56
N ILE A 149 -12.90 -14.31 -3.39
CA ILE A 149 -13.31 -12.92 -3.19
C ILE A 149 -12.35 -12.35 -2.14
N ASN A 150 -11.54 -11.36 -2.53
CA ASN A 150 -10.49 -10.78 -1.71
C ASN A 150 -10.83 -9.34 -1.39
N VAL A 151 -11.37 -9.08 -0.19
CA VAL A 151 -11.74 -7.72 0.27
C VAL A 151 -12.53 -6.96 -0.80
N SER A 152 -13.64 -7.50 -1.27
CA SER A 152 -14.60 -6.73 -2.07
C SER A 152 -15.92 -6.49 -1.38
N GLY A 153 -16.55 -5.39 -1.80
CA GLY A 153 -17.98 -5.20 -1.63
C GLY A 153 -18.74 -6.02 -2.65
N LEU A 154 -19.61 -6.92 -2.18
CA LEU A 154 -20.69 -7.48 -2.98
C LEU A 154 -22.00 -6.87 -2.49
N GLU A 155 -22.68 -6.13 -3.34
CA GLU A 155 -23.95 -5.47 -2.99
C GLU A 155 -25.03 -5.84 -4.00
N ALA A 156 -26.20 -6.27 -3.52
CA ALA A 156 -27.36 -6.48 -4.36
C ALA A 156 -28.57 -5.80 -3.71
N ALA A 157 -29.34 -5.05 -4.50
CA ALA A 157 -30.59 -4.45 -4.04
C ALA A 157 -31.68 -5.51 -3.76
N LYS A 158 -31.56 -6.68 -4.38
CA LYS A 158 -32.43 -7.84 -4.18
C LYS A 158 -31.61 -9.01 -3.64
N ASP A 159 -31.28 -9.99 -4.48
CA ASP A 159 -30.59 -11.21 -4.05
C ASP A 159 -29.12 -11.23 -4.47
N LEU A 160 -28.26 -11.72 -3.57
CA LEU A 160 -26.85 -12.02 -3.84
C LEU A 160 -26.63 -13.53 -3.94
N ASN A 161 -26.25 -14.01 -5.11
CA ASN A 161 -26.01 -15.43 -5.41
C ASN A 161 -24.55 -15.66 -5.79
N VAL A 162 -23.84 -16.49 -5.03
CA VAL A 162 -22.45 -16.88 -5.32
C VAL A 162 -22.33 -18.39 -5.34
N SER A 163 -21.88 -18.96 -6.46
CA SER A 163 -21.78 -20.40 -6.65
C SER A 163 -20.51 -20.82 -7.37
N GLY A 164 -19.86 -21.86 -6.85
CA GLY A 164 -18.72 -22.53 -7.47
C GLY A 164 -18.46 -23.85 -6.79
N SER A 165 -17.40 -24.56 -7.19
CA SER A 165 -16.98 -25.80 -6.50
C SER A 165 -16.52 -25.55 -5.06
N SER A 166 -16.10 -24.32 -4.76
CA SER A 166 -15.87 -23.77 -3.43
C SER A 166 -16.01 -22.24 -3.50
N VAL A 167 -16.32 -21.61 -2.37
CA VAL A 167 -16.43 -20.16 -2.26
C VAL A 167 -15.61 -19.70 -1.06
N SER A 168 -14.64 -18.82 -1.30
CA SER A 168 -13.72 -18.31 -0.29
C SER A 168 -13.77 -16.79 -0.22
N PHE A 169 -13.92 -16.26 0.99
CA PHE A 169 -13.84 -14.83 1.30
C PHE A 169 -12.60 -14.57 2.13
N ASN A 170 -11.66 -13.82 1.56
CA ASN A 170 -10.40 -13.50 2.22
C ASN A 170 -10.42 -12.05 2.68
N ALA A 171 -10.13 -11.86 3.96
CA ALA A 171 -9.78 -10.54 4.48
C ALA A 171 -8.28 -10.30 4.29
N LEU A 172 -7.94 -9.14 3.75
CA LEU A 172 -6.58 -8.64 3.64
C LEU A 172 -6.38 -7.57 4.71
N SER A 173 -5.17 -7.49 5.25
CA SER A 173 -4.83 -6.56 6.32
C SER A 173 -3.86 -5.51 5.81
N ASN A 174 -4.10 -4.27 6.23
CA ASN A 174 -3.16 -3.19 6.03
C ASN A 174 -1.97 -3.41 6.97
N VAL A 175 -0.76 -3.10 6.47
CA VAL A 175 0.48 -3.24 7.23
C VAL A 175 1.22 -1.93 7.15
N ALA A 176 1.64 -1.40 8.30
CA ALA A 176 2.58 -0.31 8.41
C ALA A 176 3.79 -0.77 9.23
N LYS A 177 4.99 -0.32 8.85
CA LYS A 177 6.24 -0.59 9.56
C LYS A 177 7.06 0.69 9.61
N ASP A 178 7.47 1.04 10.82
CA ASP A 178 8.28 2.22 11.09
C ASP A 178 9.56 1.77 11.81
N SER A 179 10.69 2.37 11.45
CA SER A 179 11.99 2.05 12.03
C SER A 179 12.83 3.31 12.20
N GLN A 180 13.42 3.47 13.38
CA GLN A 180 14.29 4.59 13.70
C GLN A 180 15.61 4.12 14.32
N THR A 181 16.71 4.65 13.81
CA THR A 181 18.07 4.35 14.29
C THR A 181 18.80 5.65 14.57
N SER A 182 19.54 5.69 15.68
CA SER A 182 20.41 6.81 16.05
C SER A 182 21.81 6.30 16.37
N ASP A 183 22.78 6.74 15.59
CA ASP A 183 24.20 6.44 15.76
C ASP A 183 24.94 7.72 16.16
N SER A 184 25.90 7.61 17.08
CA SER A 184 26.78 8.72 17.42
C SER A 184 28.20 8.26 17.71
N SER A 185 29.16 9.13 17.44
CA SER A 185 30.57 8.95 17.76
C SER A 185 31.15 10.30 18.15
N PHE A 186 31.95 10.32 19.21
CA PHE A 186 32.49 11.55 19.77
C PHE A 186 33.94 11.34 20.18
N ILE A 187 34.78 12.32 19.85
CA ILE A 187 36.18 12.40 20.27
C ILE A 187 36.40 13.76 20.89
N GLY A 188 36.71 13.80 22.18
CA GLY A 188 36.88 15.06 22.89
C GLY A 188 37.22 14.90 24.36
N LEU A 189 37.41 16.04 25.00
CA LEU A 189 37.64 16.12 26.44
C LEU A 189 36.28 16.19 27.13
N LYS A 190 36.08 15.32 28.12
CA LYS A 190 34.94 15.37 29.05
C LYS A 190 35.50 15.64 30.44
N ALA A 191 34.93 16.61 31.15
CA ALA A 191 35.29 16.91 32.54
C ALA A 191 34.01 17.06 33.36
N GLY A 192 33.90 16.32 34.46
CA GLY A 192 32.72 16.35 35.33
C GLY A 192 33.02 15.75 36.69
N LEU A 193 32.15 15.99 37.65
CA LEU A 193 32.22 15.39 38.99
C LEU A 193 31.77 13.93 38.89
N SER A 194 32.64 12.99 39.25
CA SER A 194 32.29 11.61 39.55
C SER A 194 31.97 11.51 41.05
N ASP A 195 30.77 11.01 41.39
CA ASP A 195 30.43 10.62 42.77
C ASP A 195 31.39 9.55 43.32
#